data_AF-A0A9Q5Z448-F1
#
_entry.id   AF-A0A9Q5Z448-F1
#
_cell.length_a   1.000
_cell.length_b   1.000
_cell.length_c   1.000
_cell.angle_alpha   90.00
_cell.angle_beta   90.00
_cell.angle_gamma   90.00
#
_symmetry.space_group_name_H-M   'P 1'
#
loop_
_entity.id
_entity.type
_entity.pdbx_description
1 polymer ?
#
loop_
_entity_poly.entity_id
_entity_poly.type
_entity_poly.pdbx_seq_one_letter_code
_entity_poly.pdbx_strand_id
1 'polypeptide(L)'
;MGNEKIIAQLDRPSLLHLSSFLSLTIAADDDSFWEIADLEMFWVLDLDAINCCEKLTQCQRLKFLQQIINTLAKEEEEAAAISKQLQLPLG
;
A
#
# COMPACT_ATOMS: atom_id res chain seq x y z
N MET A 1 -13.05 -9.55 2.42
CA MET A 1 -12.78 -8.75 1.21
C MET A 1 -11.37 -9.10 0.76
N GLY A 2 -11.11 -9.42 -0.51
CA GLY A 2 -9.77 -9.79 -0.96
C GLY A 2 -8.85 -8.58 -1.11
N ASN A 3 -7.54 -8.74 -0.89
CA ASN A 3 -6.52 -7.68 -0.97
C ASN A 3 -6.61 -6.85 -2.25
N GLU A 4 -6.84 -7.50 -3.40
CA GLU A 4 -6.94 -6.85 -4.72
C GLU A 4 -8.06 -5.81 -4.78
N LYS A 5 -9.18 -6.06 -4.08
CA LYS A 5 -10.30 -5.11 -4.04
C LYS A 5 -9.95 -3.87 -3.21
N ILE A 6 -9.17 -4.03 -2.14
CA ILE A 6 -8.69 -2.90 -1.34
C ILE A 6 -7.71 -2.07 -2.16
N ILE A 7 -6.76 -2.72 -2.84
CA ILE A 7 -5.77 -2.04 -3.67
C ILE A 7 -6.44 -1.21 -4.77
N ALA A 8 -7.44 -1.78 -5.46
CA ALA A 8 -8.14 -1.08 -6.54
C ALA A 8 -9.01 0.10 -6.08
N GLN A 9 -9.31 0.22 -4.79
CA GLN A 9 -10.16 1.27 -4.23
C GLN A 9 -9.38 2.42 -3.60
N LEU A 10 -8.09 2.21 -3.32
CA LEU A 10 -7.23 3.20 -2.69
C LEU A 10 -6.50 4.02 -3.75
N ASP A 11 -6.34 5.32 -3.47
CA ASP A 11 -5.49 6.18 -4.26
C ASP A 11 -4.01 5.97 -3.91
N ARG A 12 -3.11 6.48 -4.77
CA ARG A 12 -1.65 6.31 -4.62
C ARG A 12 -1.13 6.76 -3.24
N PRO A 13 -1.55 7.92 -2.68
CA PRO A 13 -1.20 8.28 -1.31
C PRO A 13 -1.64 7.24 -0.27
N SER A 14 -2.88 6.76 -0.32
CA SER A 14 -3.37 5.77 0.64
C SER A 14 -2.63 4.43 0.52
N LEU A 15 -2.28 4.01 -0.70
CA LEU A 15 -1.45 2.83 -0.93
C LEU A 15 -0.04 2.98 -0.32
N LEU A 16 0.57 4.15 -0.43
CA LEU A 16 1.86 4.43 0.21
C LEU A 16 1.75 4.36 1.74
N HIS A 17 0.75 5.01 2.35
CA HIS A 17 0.54 4.95 3.79
C HIS A 17 0.26 3.51 4.27
N LEU A 18 -0.54 2.75 3.52
CA LEU A 18 -0.82 1.35 3.83
C LEU A 18 0.42 0.47 3.70
N SER A 19 1.31 0.76 2.73
CA SER A 19 2.59 0.05 2.60
C SER A 19 3.52 0.31 3.79
N SER A 20 3.57 1.56 4.29
CA SER A 20 4.34 1.91 5.48
C SER A 20 3.75 1.26 6.73
N PHE A 21 2.43 1.27 6.88
CA PHE A 21 1.72 0.61 7.97
C PHE A 21 1.99 -0.90 8.01
N LEU A 22 1.86 -1.58 6.87
CA LEU A 22 2.16 -3.02 6.77
C LEU A 22 3.63 -3.32 7.07
N SER A 23 4.55 -2.47 6.61
CA SER A 23 5.98 -2.64 6.90
C SER A 23 6.28 -2.57 8.40
N LEU A 24 5.69 -1.61 9.11
CA LEU A 24 5.87 -1.48 10.56
C LEU A 24 5.21 -2.64 11.32
N THR A 25 3.98 -3.03 10.95
CA THR A 25 3.24 -4.11 11.62
C THR A 25 3.78 -5.52 11.33
N ILE A 26 4.64 -5.67 10.30
CA ILE A 26 5.41 -6.90 10.06
C ILE A 26 6.71 -6.91 10.88
N ALA A 27 7.33 -5.75 11.07
CA ALA A 27 8.60 -5.62 11.78
C ALA A 27 8.45 -5.59 13.32
N ALA A 28 7.26 -5.29 13.82
CA ALA A 28 6.95 -5.24 15.24
C ALA A 28 6.38 -6.56 15.77
N ASP A 29 6.41 -6.71 17.09
CA ASP A 29 5.71 -7.79 17.76
C ASP A 29 4.18 -7.63 17.60
N ASP A 30 3.44 -8.74 17.62
CA ASP A 30 2.00 -8.74 17.32
C ASP A 30 1.18 -7.84 18.27
N ASP A 31 1.66 -7.64 19.51
CA ASP A 31 1.01 -6.79 20.52
C ASP A 31 1.12 -5.28 20.19
N SER A 32 2.02 -4.88 19.29
CA SER A 32 2.26 -3.48 18.92
C SER A 32 1.35 -2.98 17.78
N PHE A 33 0.46 -3.83 17.24
CA PHE A 33 -0.33 -3.50 16.05
C PHE A 33 -1.16 -2.21 16.24
N TRP A 34 -1.89 -2.11 17.35
CA TRP A 34 -2.77 -0.96 17.62
C TRP A 34 -1.99 0.29 18.01
N GLU A 35 -0.81 0.15 18.64
CA GLU A 35 0.10 1.27 18.90
C GLU A 35 0.62 1.87 17.60
N ILE A 36 0.95 1.02 16.62
CA ILE A 36 1.34 1.47 15.28
C ILE A 36 0.15 2.14 14.59
N ALA A 37 -1.06 1.57 14.68
CA ALA A 37 -2.25 2.13 14.04
C ALA A 37 -2.64 3.51 14.57
N ASP A 38 -2.29 3.82 15.83
CA ASP A 38 -2.60 5.11 16.46
C ASP A 38 -1.63 6.24 16.06
N LEU A 39 -0.51 5.94 15.39
CA LEU A 39 0.41 6.97 14.93
C LEU A 39 -0.27 7.93 13.95
N GLU A 40 -0.11 9.24 14.15
CA GLU A 40 -0.78 10.31 13.39
C GLU A 40 -0.65 10.14 11.86
N MET A 41 0.48 9.59 11.40
CA MET A 41 0.72 9.34 9.97
C MET A 41 -0.26 8.32 9.35
N PHE A 42 -0.94 7.49 10.14
CA PHE A 42 -1.87 6.48 9.66
C PHE A 42 -3.34 6.86 9.83
N TRP A 43 -3.66 8.02 10.40
CA TRP A 43 -5.03 8.50 10.51
C TRP A 43 -5.70 8.78 9.16
N VAL A 44 -4.90 8.82 8.08
CA VAL A 44 -5.38 8.94 6.70
C VAL A 44 -5.99 7.64 6.19
N LEU A 45 -5.65 6.50 6.82
CA LEU A 45 -6.11 5.19 6.39
C LEU A 45 -7.53 4.95 6.87
N ASP A 46 -8.35 4.37 5.99
CA ASP A 46 -9.67 3.90 6.37
C ASP A 46 -9.55 2.85 7.49
N LEU A 47 -10.38 2.99 8.52
CA LEU A 47 -10.46 2.04 9.63
C LEU A 47 -10.77 0.63 9.12
N ASP A 48 -11.53 0.48 8.03
CA ASP A 48 -11.78 -0.81 7.40
C ASP A 48 -10.51 -1.44 6.81
N ALA A 49 -9.58 -0.64 6.29
CA ALA A 49 -8.29 -1.11 5.81
C ALA A 49 -7.40 -1.56 6.97
N ILE A 50 -7.38 -0.80 8.08
CA ILE A 50 -6.66 -1.15 9.31
C ILE A 50 -7.22 -2.47 9.90
N ASN A 51 -8.53 -2.55 10.07
CA ASN A 51 -9.23 -3.73 10.58
C ASN A 51 -9.02 -4.97 9.69
N CYS A 52 -8.88 -4.77 8.37
CA CYS A 52 -8.53 -5.86 7.47
C CYS A 52 -7.13 -6.38 7.77
N CYS A 53 -6.15 -5.49 7.98
CA CYS A 53 -4.76 -5.85 8.26
C CYS A 53 -4.58 -6.55 9.61
N GLU A 54 -5.34 -6.15 10.63
CA GLU A 54 -5.32 -6.78 11.96
C GLU A 54 -5.59 -8.29 11.85
N LYS A 55 -6.60 -8.66 11.05
CA LYS A 55 -7.05 -10.05 10.85
C LYS A 55 -6.10 -10.90 10.01
N LEU A 56 -5.06 -10.31 9.43
CA LEU A 56 -4.05 -11.02 8.66
C LEU A 56 -2.94 -11.52 9.57
N THR A 57 -2.52 -12.76 9.34
CA THR A 57 -1.24 -13.27 9.86
C THR A 57 -0.06 -12.46 9.28
N GLN A 58 1.11 -12.49 9.95
CA GLN A 58 2.31 -11.81 9.44
C GLN A 58 2.66 -12.19 7.99
N CYS A 59 2.54 -13.48 7.62
CA CYS A 59 2.77 -13.93 6.25
C CYS A 59 1.75 -13.35 5.26
N GLN A 60 0.49 -13.21 5.66
CA GLN A 60 -0.54 -12.57 4.83
C GLN A 60 -0.32 -11.06 4.71
N ARG A 61 0.11 -10.38 5.78
CA ARG A 61 0.52 -8.96 5.73
C ARG A 61 1.69 -8.77 4.76
N LEU A 62 2.68 -9.66 4.79
CA LEU A 62 3.81 -9.63 3.85
C LEU A 62 3.37 -9.80 2.39
N LYS A 63 2.47 -10.75 2.12
CA LYS A 63 1.88 -10.92 0.78
C LYS A 63 1.10 -9.68 0.35
N PHE A 64 0.37 -9.06 1.27
CA PHE A 64 -0.38 -7.85 0.97
C PHE A 64 0.55 -6.68 0.65
N LEU A 65 1.61 -6.49 1.44
CA LEU A 65 2.65 -5.50 1.17
C LEU A 65 3.28 -5.71 -0.21
N GLN A 66 3.64 -6.94 -0.55
CA GLN A 66 4.19 -7.26 -1.87
C GLN A 66 3.23 -6.86 -3.01
N GLN A 67 1.94 -7.13 -2.86
CA GLN A 67 0.93 -6.75 -3.87
C GLN A 67 0.84 -5.23 -4.04
N ILE A 68 0.85 -4.46 -2.94
CA ILE A 68 0.84 -2.99 -3.00
C ILE A 68 2.09 -2.45 -3.71
N ILE A 69 3.28 -2.95 -3.35
CA ILE A 69 4.54 -2.52 -3.98
C ILE A 69 4.55 -2.84 -5.47
N ASN A 70 4.07 -4.01 -5.87
CA ASN A 70 3.98 -4.38 -7.30
C ASN A 70 3.03 -3.46 -8.06
N THR A 71 1.89 -3.10 -7.46
CA THR A 71 0.94 -2.15 -8.07
C THR A 71 1.59 -0.77 -8.25
N LEU A 72 2.22 -0.23 -7.20
CA LEU A 72 2.89 1.07 -7.27
C LEU A 72 4.05 1.09 -8.28
N ALA A 73 4.83 0.02 -8.37
CA ALA A 73 5.90 -0.12 -9.35
C ALA A 73 5.35 -0.13 -10.78
N LYS A 74 4.26 -0.85 -11.01
CA LYS A 74 3.60 -0.92 -12.33
C LYS A 74 3.03 0.43 -12.76
N GLU A 75 2.39 1.16 -11.86
CA GLU A 75 1.89 2.53 -12.14
C GLU A 75 3.03 3.47 -12.54
N GLU A 76 4.19 3.37 -11.90
CA GLU A 76 5.36 4.17 -12.23
C GLU A 76 5.96 3.81 -13.59
N GLU A 77 6.05 2.50 -13.90
CA GLU A 77 6.50 2.03 -15.22
C GLU A 77 5.57 2.51 -16.34
N GLU A 78 4.26 2.47 -16.13
CA GLU A 78 3.25 2.95 -17.09
C GLU A 78 3.34 4.48 -17.27
N ALA A 79 3.46 5.23 -16.18
CA ALA A 79 3.65 6.69 -16.22
C ALA A 79 4.95 7.07 -16.97
N ALA A 80 6.05 6.37 -16.70
CA ALA A 80 7.32 6.58 -17.39
C ALA A 80 7.25 6.21 -18.87
N ALA A 81 6.52 5.15 -19.24
CA ALA A 81 6.31 4.75 -20.62
C ALA A 81 5.49 5.78 -21.41
N ILE A 82 4.41 6.31 -20.81
CA ILE A 82 3.58 7.38 -21.40
C ILE A 82 4.41 8.66 -21.60
N SER A 83 5.19 9.05 -20.59
CA SER A 83 6.08 10.22 -20.68
C SER A 83 7.10 10.10 -21.82
N LYS A 84 7.70 8.91 -21.99
CA LYS A 84 8.61 8.63 -23.13
C LYS A 84 7.92 8.69 -24.49
N GLN A 85 6.66 8.26 -24.60
CA GLN A 85 5.90 8.34 -25.86
C GLN A 85 5.46 9.77 -26.20
N LEU A 86 5.26 10.62 -25.21
CA LEU A 86 4.90 12.03 -25.38
C LEU A 86 6.08 12.93 -25.76
N GLN A 87 7.32 12.49 -25.50
CA GLN A 87 8.54 13.11 -26.03
C GLN A 87 8.73 12.78 -27.52
N LEU A 88 7.77 13.20 -28.36
CA LEU A 88 7.91 13.15 -29.81
C LEU A 88 9.01 14.14 -30.25
N PRO A 89 9.97 13.74 -31.12
CA PRO A 89 10.83 14.71 -31.77
C PRO A 89 9.94 15.62 -32.62
N LEU A 90 9.92 16.91 -32.27
CA LEU A 90 9.49 17.94 -33.21
C LEU A 90 10.46 17.84 -34.40
N GLY A 91 9.91 17.53 -35.58
CA GLY A 91 10.66 17.31 -36.81
C GLY A 91 11.47 18.52 -37.26
#